data_AF-F0J7D4-F1
#
_entry.id   AF-F0J7D4-F1
#
_cell.length_a   1.000
_cell.length_b   1.000
_cell.length_c   1.000
_cell.angle_alpha   90.00
_cell.angle_beta   90.00
_cell.angle_gamma   90.00
#
_symmetry.space_group_name_H-M   'P 1'
#
loop_
_entity.id
_entity.type
_entity.pdbx_description
1 polymer ?
#
loop_
_entity_poly.entity_id
_entity_poly.type
_entity_poly.pdbx_seq_one_letter_code
_entity_poly.pdbx_strand_id
1 'polypeptide(L)'
;MKSVLAVETIRGVNGSGKIEAEIRYFLSSSDDQPEILAKAIRQHWQIENSLHWVLDVTFNEDHCRIRDRNAVLNFSLLRKIAINLVRRHHASKASLKGRRKMAAWDNRYIEQVLTGIFYA
;
A
#
# COMPACT_ATOMS: atom_id res chain seq x y z
N MET A 1 8.78 -14.65 -24.08
CA MET A 1 8.47 -13.21 -24.15
C MET A 1 7.51 -13.01 -25.31
N LYS A 2 6.32 -12.43 -25.08
CA LYS A 2 5.27 -12.34 -26.10
C LYS A 2 4.97 -10.91 -26.55
N SER A 3 5.14 -9.92 -25.67
CA SER A 3 4.83 -8.52 -25.99
C SER A 3 5.76 -7.54 -25.25
N VAL A 4 5.93 -6.36 -25.84
CA VAL A 4 6.62 -5.20 -25.25
C VAL A 4 5.66 -4.03 -25.28
N LEU A 5 5.46 -3.37 -24.13
CA LEU A 5 4.58 -2.22 -24.01
C LEU A 5 5.39 -0.97 -23.69
N ALA A 6 5.15 0.10 -24.43
CA ALA A 6 5.60 1.44 -24.06
C ALA A 6 4.44 2.17 -23.38
N VAL A 7 4.62 2.57 -22.12
CA VAL A 7 3.64 3.34 -21.37
C VAL A 7 4.19 4.73 -21.13
N GLU A 8 3.54 5.73 -21.70
CA GLU A 8 3.81 7.13 -21.41
C GLU A 8 3.04 7.55 -20.15
N THR A 9 3.76 8.10 -19.18
CA THR A 9 3.20 8.69 -17.97
C THR A 9 3.36 10.20 -18.04
N ILE A 10 2.25 10.92 -18.12
CA ILE A 10 2.23 12.38 -18.05
C ILE A 10 1.83 12.78 -16.63
N ARG A 11 2.66 13.57 -15.97
CA ARG A 11 2.45 14.05 -14.60
C ARG A 11 2.50 15.57 -14.57
N GLY A 12 1.48 16.18 -13.96
CA GLY A 12 1.50 17.59 -13.56
C GLY A 12 1.61 17.73 -12.05
N VAL A 13 2.34 18.75 -11.57
CA VAL A 13 2.31 19.13 -10.15
C VAL A 13 1.45 20.38 -10.00
N ASN A 14 0.33 20.24 -9.29
CA ASN A 14 -0.60 21.34 -9.05
C ASN A 14 0.10 22.56 -8.45
N GLY A 15 -0.15 23.74 -9.00
CA GLY A 15 0.44 25.00 -8.57
C GLY A 15 1.85 25.28 -9.09
N SER A 16 2.50 24.33 -9.78
CA SER A 16 3.86 24.53 -10.32
C SER A 16 3.90 24.96 -11.79
N GLY A 17 2.80 24.74 -12.54
CA GLY A 17 2.77 24.91 -14.00
C GLY A 17 3.63 23.93 -14.78
N LYS A 18 4.35 23.02 -14.12
CA LYS A 18 5.24 22.03 -14.75
C LYS A 18 4.47 20.77 -15.13
N ILE A 19 4.70 20.31 -16.35
CA ILE A 19 4.24 19.04 -16.89
C ILE A 19 5.47 18.24 -17.30
N GLU A 20 5.54 17.00 -16.84
CA GLU A 20 6.62 16.06 -17.15
C GLU A 20 6.02 14.81 -17.82
N ALA A 21 6.73 14.27 -18.80
CA ALA A 21 6.37 13.04 -19.48
C ALA A 21 7.54 12.06 -19.43
N GLU A 22 7.24 10.80 -19.12
CA GLU A 22 8.22 9.71 -19.05
C GLU A 22 7.68 8.48 -19.76
N ILE A 23 8.50 7.82 -20.58
CA ILE A 23 8.16 6.54 -21.22
C ILE A 23 8.83 5.42 -20.46
N ARG A 24 8.04 4.40 -20.08
CA ARG A 24 8.54 3.17 -19.45
C ARG A 24 8.19 1.96 -20.32
N TYR A 25 9.15 1.06 -20.49
CA TYR A 25 8.97 -0.18 -21.23
C TYR A 25 8.70 -1.34 -20.28
N PHE A 26 7.67 -2.13 -20.59
CA PHE A 26 7.29 -3.32 -19.84
C PHE A 26 7.39 -4.55 -20.75
N LEU A 27 7.98 -5.61 -20.21
CA LEU A 27 8.04 -6.92 -20.87
C LEU A 27 6.91 -7.79 -20.33
N SER A 28 6.18 -8.45 -21.24
CA SER A 28 5.08 -9.33 -20.85
C SER A 28 5.16 -10.68 -21.57
N SER A 29 4.78 -11.73 -20.85
CA SER A 29 4.52 -13.05 -21.40
C SER A 29 3.07 -13.23 -21.84
N SER A 30 2.20 -12.25 -21.58
CA SER A 30 0.81 -12.22 -22.02
C SER A 30 0.69 -11.60 -23.41
N ASP A 31 -0.27 -12.12 -24.18
CA ASP A 31 -0.77 -11.64 -25.47
C ASP A 31 -2.12 -10.91 -25.34
N ASP A 32 -2.51 -10.52 -24.11
CA ASP A 32 -3.70 -9.71 -23.85
C ASP A 32 -3.70 -8.38 -24.61
N GLN A 33 -4.90 -7.81 -24.78
CA GLN A 33 -5.08 -6.48 -25.37
C GLN A 33 -4.30 -5.40 -24.59
N PRO A 34 -3.71 -4.41 -25.28
CA PRO A 34 -2.92 -3.34 -24.64
C PRO A 34 -3.64 -2.63 -23.48
N GLU A 35 -4.95 -2.45 -23.57
CA GLU A 35 -5.79 -1.80 -22.55
C GLU A 35 -5.82 -2.60 -21.24
N ILE A 36 -5.86 -3.93 -21.34
CA ILE A 36 -5.84 -4.83 -20.18
C ILE A 36 -4.48 -4.74 -19.50
N LEU A 37 -3.40 -4.78 -20.29
CA LEU A 37 -2.03 -4.69 -19.79
C LEU A 37 -1.74 -3.31 -19.18
N ALA A 38 -2.21 -2.22 -19.80
CA ALA A 38 -2.12 -0.88 -19.24
C ALA A 38 -2.86 -0.75 -17.90
N LYS A 39 -4.07 -1.35 -17.80
CA LYS A 39 -4.83 -1.42 -16.55
C LYS A 39 -4.08 -2.22 -15.49
N ALA A 40 -3.48 -3.35 -15.85
CA ALA A 40 -2.67 -4.16 -14.94
C ALA A 40 -1.45 -3.37 -14.41
N ILE A 41 -0.75 -2.65 -15.30
CA ILE A 41 0.37 -1.75 -14.92
C ILE A 41 -0.12 -0.67 -13.95
N ARG A 42 -1.27 -0.03 -14.23
CA ARG A 42 -1.87 0.97 -13.34
C ARG A 42 -2.23 0.38 -11.97
N GLN A 43 -2.80 -0.82 -11.94
CA GLN A 43 -3.16 -1.53 -10.71
C GLN A 43 -1.93 -1.97 -9.92
N HIS A 44 -0.84 -2.35 -10.59
CA HIS A 44 0.42 -2.67 -9.93
C HIS A 44 0.94 -1.46 -9.12
N TRP A 45 0.90 -0.26 -9.70
CA TRP A 45 1.24 0.98 -8.97
C TRP A 45 0.33 1.27 -7.76
N GLN A 46 -0.90 0.77 -7.74
CA GLN A 46 -1.76 0.91 -6.57
C GLN A 46 -1.24 0.10 -5.37
N ILE A 47 -0.47 -0.96 -5.58
CA ILE A 47 0.16 -1.73 -4.50
C ILE A 47 1.17 -0.84 -3.77
N GLU A 48 2.00 -0.12 -4.51
CA GLU A 48 3.00 0.78 -3.93
C GLU A 48 2.33 1.88 -3.08
N ASN A 49 1.33 2.55 -3.65
CA ASN A 49 0.61 3.62 -2.97
C ASN A 49 -0.23 3.12 -1.78
N SER A 50 -0.93 2.00 -1.94
CA SER A 50 -1.91 1.51 -0.98
C SER A 50 -1.32 0.56 0.05
N LEU A 51 -0.12 0.02 -0.15
CA LEU A 51 0.52 -0.89 0.80
C LEU A 51 1.86 -0.35 1.26
N HIS A 52 2.85 -0.26 0.36
CA HIS A 52 4.23 0.06 0.71
C HIS A 52 4.35 1.42 1.39
N TRP A 53 3.89 2.49 0.72
CA TRP A 53 3.90 3.83 1.31
C TRP A 53 3.21 3.87 2.68
N VAL A 54 2.11 3.12 2.84
CA VAL A 54 1.37 3.10 4.09
C VAL A 54 2.15 2.38 5.20
N LEU A 55 2.86 1.30 4.88
CA LEU A 55 3.77 0.62 5.80
C LEU A 55 4.91 1.55 6.22
N ASP A 56 5.48 2.30 5.30
CA ASP A 56 6.57 3.24 5.58
C ASP A 56 6.11 4.33 6.54
N VAL A 57 5.03 5.03 6.23
CA VAL A 57 4.58 6.19 7.04
C VAL A 57 3.82 5.80 8.32
N THR A 58 3.17 4.63 8.33
CA THR A 58 2.36 4.19 9.47
C THR A 58 3.13 3.31 10.43
N PHE A 59 4.00 2.42 9.91
CA PHE A 59 4.78 1.46 10.69
C PHE A 59 6.28 1.75 10.72
N ASN A 60 6.75 2.83 10.06
CA ASN A 60 8.15 3.22 10.04
C ASN A 60 9.04 2.09 9.48
N GLU A 61 8.55 1.39 8.45
CA GLU A 61 9.16 0.18 7.90
C GLU A 61 10.57 0.45 7.35
N ASP A 62 10.75 1.51 6.55
CA ASP A 62 12.07 1.94 6.03
C ASP A 62 13.14 2.16 7.09
N HIS A 63 12.74 2.62 8.28
CA HIS A 63 13.66 2.90 9.38
C HIS A 63 13.93 1.66 10.25
N CYS A 64 13.32 0.51 9.94
CA CYS A 64 13.53 -0.73 10.68
C CYS A 64 14.96 -1.25 10.50
N ARG A 65 15.68 -1.43 11.60
CA ARG A 65 17.09 -1.90 11.60
C ARG A 65 17.26 -3.40 11.75
N ILE A 66 16.18 -4.18 11.68
CA ILE A 66 16.24 -5.64 11.78
C ILE A 66 17.03 -6.18 10.57
N ARG A 67 18.05 -6.99 10.85
CA ARG A 67 18.91 -7.61 9.81
C ARG A 67 18.83 -9.14 9.77
N ASP A 68 18.19 -9.76 10.77
CA ASP A 68 17.95 -11.20 10.76
C ASP A 68 16.90 -11.57 9.69
N ARG A 69 17.19 -12.59 8.88
CA ARG A 69 16.37 -12.97 7.72
C ARG A 69 14.96 -13.38 8.13
N ASN A 70 14.81 -14.16 9.19
CA ASN A 70 13.51 -14.65 9.64
C ASN A 70 12.71 -13.53 10.28
N ALA A 71 13.36 -12.69 11.09
CA ALA A 71 12.74 -11.55 11.72
C ALA A 71 12.22 -10.54 10.67
N VAL A 72 12.98 -10.26 9.60
CA VAL A 72 12.51 -9.36 8.51
C VAL A 72 11.22 -9.88 7.89
N LEU A 73 11.16 -11.18 7.55
CA LEU A 73 9.97 -11.81 6.96
C LEU A 73 8.78 -11.78 7.93
N ASN A 74 9.01 -12.18 9.18
CA ASN A 74 7.98 -12.22 10.21
C ASN A 74 7.40 -10.82 10.48
N PHE A 75 8.25 -9.80 10.61
CA PHE A 75 7.78 -8.43 10.83
C PHE A 75 7.03 -7.88 9.62
N SER A 76 7.48 -8.15 8.39
CA SER A 76 6.74 -7.74 7.20
C SER A 76 5.33 -8.34 7.18
N LEU A 77 5.21 -9.64 7.50
CA LEU A 77 3.91 -10.31 7.59
C LEU A 77 3.04 -9.72 8.71
N LEU A 78 3.58 -9.54 9.91
CA LEU A 78 2.84 -9.00 11.06
C LEU A 78 2.33 -7.58 10.79
N ARG A 79 3.13 -6.71 10.16
CA ARG A 79 2.70 -5.36 9.78
C ARG A 79 1.55 -5.41 8.77
N LYS A 80 1.63 -6.30 7.77
CA LYS A 80 0.58 -6.52 6.77
C LYS A 80 -0.71 -7.08 7.39
N ILE A 81 -0.62 -7.93 8.41
CA ILE A 81 -1.80 -8.37 9.16
C ILE A 81 -2.40 -7.20 9.94
N ALA A 82 -1.57 -6.48 10.71
CA ALA A 82 -2.01 -5.37 11.53
C ALA A 82 -2.68 -4.26 10.72
N ILE A 83 -2.10 -3.86 9.58
CA ILE A 83 -2.68 -2.81 8.73
C ILE A 83 -4.05 -3.24 8.17
N ASN A 84 -4.19 -4.51 7.77
CA ASN A 84 -5.46 -5.03 7.25
C ASN A 84 -6.55 -5.09 8.34
N LEU A 85 -6.19 -5.47 9.57
CA LEU A 85 -7.12 -5.45 10.70
C LEU A 85 -7.56 -4.02 11.04
N VAL A 86 -6.62 -3.10 11.17
CA VAL A 86 -6.92 -1.69 11.48
C VAL A 86 -7.77 -1.07 10.37
N ARG A 87 -7.55 -1.43 9.10
CA ARG A 87 -8.35 -0.93 7.96
C ARG A 87 -9.82 -1.30 8.04
N ARG A 88 -10.15 -2.52 8.46
CA ARG A 88 -11.52 -3.06 8.53
C ARG A 88 -12.40 -2.33 9.55
N HIS A 89 -11.82 -1.68 10.55
CA HIS A 89 -12.57 -0.90 11.55
C HIS A 89 -12.91 0.49 11.00
N HIS A 90 -14.13 0.70 10.55
CA HIS A 90 -14.57 1.96 9.92
C HIS A 90 -15.23 2.97 10.87
N ALA A 91 -15.40 2.64 12.16
CA ALA A 91 -16.19 3.49 13.06
C ALA A 91 -15.47 4.79 13.47
N SER A 92 -14.14 4.85 13.33
CA SER A 92 -13.35 6.05 13.63
C SER A 92 -13.02 6.85 12.37
N LYS A 93 -13.29 8.17 12.39
CA LYS A 93 -12.86 9.13 11.35
C LYS A 93 -11.35 9.41 11.39
N ALA A 94 -10.61 8.83 12.33
CA ALA A 94 -9.17 9.04 12.44
C ALA A 94 -8.40 8.45 11.26
N SER A 95 -7.25 9.07 10.96
CA SER A 95 -6.30 8.54 9.98
C SER A 95 -5.85 7.12 10.36
N LEU A 96 -5.31 6.36 9.41
CA LEU A 96 -4.84 5.00 9.69
C LEU A 96 -3.77 4.95 10.79
N LYS A 97 -2.87 5.94 10.80
CA LYS A 97 -1.89 6.14 11.88
C LYS A 97 -2.55 6.45 13.21
N GLY A 98 -3.62 7.25 13.20
CA GLY A 98 -4.44 7.53 14.39
C GLY A 98 -5.11 6.28 14.94
N ARG A 99 -5.81 5.52 14.08
CA ARG A 99 -6.44 4.24 14.45
C ARG A 99 -5.43 3.22 14.98
N ARG A 100 -4.23 3.13 14.38
CA ARG A 100 -3.15 2.29 14.93
C ARG A 100 -2.73 2.73 16.34
N LYS A 101 -2.64 4.03 16.61
CA LYS A 101 -2.34 4.55 17.95
C LYS A 101 -3.46 4.28 18.94
N MET A 102 -4.73 4.41 18.53
CA MET A 102 -5.87 4.05 19.37
C MET A 102 -5.81 2.58 19.79
N ALA A 103 -5.48 1.67 18.87
CA ALA A 103 -5.26 0.26 19.20
C ALA A 103 -4.12 0.04 20.20
N ALA A 104 -3.17 0.97 20.32
CA ALA A 104 -2.12 0.88 21.34
C ALA A 104 -2.53 1.45 22.71
N TRP A 105 -3.59 2.25 22.78
CA TRP A 105 -3.95 3.03 23.97
C TRP A 105 -5.33 2.69 24.56
N ASP A 106 -6.20 2.03 23.79
CA ASP A 106 -7.54 1.65 24.20
C ASP A 106 -7.75 0.13 24.02
N ASN A 107 -7.84 -0.58 25.14
CA ASN A 107 -8.02 -2.03 25.18
C ASN A 107 -9.33 -2.47 24.52
N ARG A 108 -10.40 -1.68 24.62
CA ARG A 108 -11.67 -1.99 23.95
C ARG A 108 -11.53 -1.83 22.45
N TYR A 109 -10.81 -0.80 22.01
CA TYR A 109 -10.58 -0.58 20.59
C TYR A 109 -9.74 -1.70 19.96
N ILE A 110 -8.64 -2.13 20.60
CA ILE A 110 -7.83 -3.24 20.06
C ILE A 110 -8.61 -4.56 20.05
N GLU A 111 -9.45 -4.82 21.06
CA GLU A 111 -10.32 -5.99 21.09
C GLU A 111 -11.29 -6.00 19.89
N GLN A 112 -11.94 -4.88 19.58
CA GLN A 112 -12.78 -4.76 18.39
C GLN A 112 -11.99 -4.97 17.09
N VAL A 113 -10.77 -4.44 17.00
CA VAL A 113 -9.90 -4.61 15.82
C VAL A 113 -9.47 -6.07 15.64
N LEU A 114 -9.16 -6.79 16.73
CA LEU A 114 -8.71 -8.18 16.70
C LEU A 114 -9.86 -9.16 16.43
N THR A 115 -11.02 -8.94 17.06
CA THR A 115 -12.19 -9.81 16.90
C THR A 115 -12.97 -9.51 15.62
N GLY A 116 -12.84 -8.30 15.06
CA GLY A 116 -13.67 -7.82 13.96
C GLY A 116 -15.14 -7.57 14.35
N ILE A 117 -15.45 -7.61 15.65
CA ILE A 117 -16.78 -7.33 16.20
C ILE A 117 -16.80 -5.85 16.59
N PHE A 118 -17.62 -5.07 15.89
CA PHE A 118 -17.73 -3.64 16.11
C PHE A 118 -19.00 -3.35 16.92
N TYR A 119 -18.83 -2.99 18.20
CA TYR A 119 -19.93 -2.54 19.04
C TYR A 119 -20.26 -1.08 18.67
N ALA A 120 -21.54 -0.82 18.40
CA ALA A 120 -22.07 0.51 18.10
C ALA A 120 -22.18 1.37 19.35
#